data_AF-A0A4Q5Z9I4-F1
#
_entry.id   AF-A0A4Q5Z9I4-F1
#
_cell.length_a   1.000
_cell.length_b   1.000
_cell.length_c   1.000
_cell.angle_alpha   90.00
_cell.angle_beta   90.00
_cell.angle_gamma   90.00
#
_symmetry.space_group_name_H-M   'P 1'
#
loop_
_entity.id
_entity.type
_entity.pdbx_description
1 polymer ?
#
loop_
_entity_poly.entity_id
_entity_poly.type
_entity_poly.pdbx_seq_one_letter_code
_entity_poly.pdbx_strand_id
1 'polypeptide(L)'
;MGSPFAMTYGGEQIGAVLGAESAALELGTTISTYVAQLSLTIAGYQRRESDWRLQSDLAAADMEQIQFQLDANQVSQDISRRDLANHKVAIAQSAAVEAFLENKFTNTALYQWMISRVANVYFQTYSIAYELALAAERAYQFELNVNTSFINYGYWNNLQKGLTAGETLMLALNQMEKSFIDNNVRTLEINRNISLMQLNPRALMDLINTGECIVEFPESLFDHDYPGHYARKIKTISMSIPAVVGPYQNIKATLTQTSSQVIIKPVLNAVNYLLGGDDASMPGANDMRSNWLVSQQVAISTGINDAGMFELSFNDERYLPFEGTGAVSTWRLSMSPMTNHIDFDSISDVIFQLRYTALDGGAKFRSDVIGLPA
;
A
#
# COMPACT_ATOMS: atom_id res chain seq x y z
N MET A 1 -93.53 7.59 -154.85
CA MET A 1 -93.66 9.06 -154.74
C MET A 1 -94.02 9.35 -153.29
N GLY A 2 -93.24 9.97 -152.40
CA GLY A 2 -91.95 10.64 -152.43
C GLY A 2 -91.60 11.08 -150.99
N SER A 3 -90.31 11.30 -150.70
CA SER A 3 -89.77 11.73 -149.41
C SER A 3 -89.98 13.25 -149.15
N PRO A 4 -89.43 13.82 -148.05
CA PRO A 4 -88.04 14.27 -148.13
C PRO A 4 -87.14 13.87 -146.95
N PHE A 5 -85.91 13.56 -147.32
CA PHE A 5 -84.69 13.60 -146.53
C PHE A 5 -84.26 15.06 -146.33
N ALA A 6 -83.65 15.39 -145.19
CA ALA A 6 -82.65 16.45 -145.10
C ALA A 6 -81.61 16.07 -144.03
N MET A 7 -80.44 15.62 -144.48
CA MET A 7 -79.22 15.48 -143.66
C MET A 7 -78.59 16.86 -143.47
N THR A 8 -78.20 17.17 -142.24
CA THR A 8 -77.19 18.20 -141.95
C THR A 8 -76.21 17.59 -140.95
N TYR A 9 -74.95 17.42 -141.33
CA TYR A 9 -73.86 17.00 -140.45
C TYR A 9 -72.84 18.14 -140.34
N GLY A 10 -72.52 18.53 -139.10
CA GLY A 10 -71.42 19.44 -138.81
C GLY A 10 -71.17 19.60 -137.30
N GLY A 11 -69.88 19.56 -136.91
CA GLY A 11 -69.36 20.14 -135.66
C GLY A 11 -69.28 19.26 -134.40
N GLU A 12 -70.21 18.34 -134.18
CA GLU A 12 -70.41 17.73 -132.85
C GLU A 12 -69.59 16.45 -132.57
N GLN A 13 -68.91 15.89 -133.58
CA GLN A 13 -68.37 14.52 -133.50
C GLN A 13 -66.90 14.41 -133.05
N ILE A 14 -66.09 15.48 -133.11
CA ILE A 14 -64.68 15.45 -132.67
C ILE A 14 -64.55 15.66 -131.14
N GLY A 15 -65.49 16.39 -130.53
CA GLY A 15 -65.60 16.51 -129.06
C GLY A 15 -66.11 15.24 -128.37
N ALA A 16 -66.95 14.46 -129.06
CA ALA A 16 -67.56 13.24 -128.52
C ALA A 16 -66.56 12.07 -128.36
N VAL A 17 -65.56 11.93 -129.25
CA VAL A 17 -64.56 10.85 -129.17
C VAL A 17 -63.46 11.17 -128.14
N LEU A 18 -62.96 12.41 -128.10
CA LEU A 18 -62.06 12.86 -127.03
C LEU A 18 -62.75 12.87 -125.66
N GLY A 19 -64.05 13.17 -125.61
CA GLY A 19 -64.90 13.03 -124.43
C GLY A 19 -65.10 11.59 -123.98
N ALA A 20 -65.24 10.64 -124.91
CA ALA A 20 -65.40 9.21 -124.60
C ALA A 20 -64.09 8.54 -124.16
N GLU A 21 -62.95 8.87 -124.78
CA GLU A 21 -61.63 8.38 -124.35
C GLU A 21 -61.19 9.00 -123.02
N SER A 22 -61.43 10.30 -122.80
CA SER A 22 -61.20 10.93 -121.50
C SER A 22 -62.14 10.36 -120.43
N ALA A 23 -63.42 10.11 -120.74
CA ALA A 23 -64.34 9.45 -119.81
C ALA A 23 -63.94 8.01 -119.49
N ALA A 24 -63.42 7.24 -120.46
CA ALA A 24 -62.92 5.88 -120.23
C ALA A 24 -61.63 5.85 -119.39
N LEU A 25 -60.70 6.79 -119.65
CA LEU A 25 -59.53 7.02 -118.82
C LEU A 25 -59.92 7.51 -117.42
N GLU A 26 -60.93 8.38 -117.31
CA GLU A 26 -61.47 8.88 -116.05
C GLU A 26 -62.17 7.76 -115.26
N LEU A 27 -62.88 6.85 -115.92
CA LEU A 27 -63.45 5.65 -115.32
C LEU A 27 -62.36 4.67 -114.85
N GLY A 28 -61.32 4.47 -115.66
CA GLY A 28 -60.15 3.67 -115.32
C GLY A 28 -59.37 4.25 -114.13
N THR A 29 -59.18 5.57 -114.10
CA THR A 29 -58.58 6.27 -112.95
C THR A 29 -59.47 6.21 -111.73
N THR A 30 -60.80 6.33 -111.86
CA THR A 30 -61.75 6.20 -110.73
C THR A 30 -61.70 4.81 -110.12
N ILE A 31 -61.72 3.75 -110.94
CA ILE A 31 -61.57 2.36 -110.49
C ILE A 31 -60.19 2.15 -109.85
N SER A 32 -59.13 2.65 -110.47
CA SER A 32 -57.76 2.55 -109.92
C SER A 32 -57.63 3.30 -108.59
N THR A 33 -58.25 4.46 -108.44
CA THR A 33 -58.25 5.26 -107.20
C THR A 33 -59.06 4.55 -106.11
N TYR A 34 -60.19 3.92 -106.46
CA TYR A 34 -60.98 3.11 -105.53
C TYR A 34 -60.23 1.87 -105.07
N VAL A 35 -59.58 1.13 -105.99
CA VAL A 35 -58.73 -0.02 -105.65
C VAL A 35 -57.54 0.41 -104.80
N ALA A 36 -56.95 1.57 -105.08
CA ALA A 36 -55.88 2.14 -104.26
C ALA A 36 -56.38 2.54 -102.85
N GLN A 37 -57.54 3.18 -102.72
CA GLN A 37 -58.17 3.51 -101.44
C GLN A 37 -58.56 2.27 -100.64
N LEU A 38 -59.10 1.25 -101.29
CA LEU A 38 -59.39 -0.05 -100.69
C LEU A 38 -58.10 -0.71 -100.20
N SER A 39 -57.04 -0.71 -101.02
CA SER A 39 -55.73 -1.26 -100.66
C SER A 39 -55.09 -0.49 -99.49
N LEU A 40 -55.22 0.84 -99.45
CA LEU A 40 -54.81 1.68 -98.32
C LEU A 40 -55.60 1.36 -97.05
N THR A 41 -56.91 1.13 -97.17
CA THR A 41 -57.78 0.78 -96.04
C THR A 41 -57.43 -0.60 -95.48
N ILE A 42 -57.23 -1.60 -96.36
CA ILE A 42 -56.80 -2.95 -95.98
C ILE A 42 -55.39 -2.91 -95.36
N ALA A 43 -54.44 -2.19 -95.94
CA ALA A 43 -53.11 -2.01 -95.37
C ALA A 43 -53.16 -1.29 -94.01
N GLY A 44 -54.10 -0.36 -93.83
CA GLY A 44 -54.39 0.30 -92.55
C GLY A 44 -54.94 -0.66 -91.50
N TYR A 45 -55.83 -1.58 -91.87
CA TYR A 45 -56.31 -2.64 -90.98
C TYR A 45 -55.22 -3.64 -90.63
N GLN A 46 -54.39 -4.04 -91.59
CA GLN A 46 -53.26 -4.94 -91.35
C GLN A 46 -52.21 -4.33 -90.41
N ARG A 47 -51.88 -3.03 -90.56
CA ARG A 47 -50.98 -2.34 -89.62
C ARG A 47 -51.57 -2.22 -88.22
N ARG A 48 -52.87 -1.94 -88.13
CA ARG A 48 -53.55 -1.86 -86.83
C ARG A 48 -53.59 -3.22 -86.14
N GLU A 49 -53.82 -4.29 -86.89
CA GLU A 49 -53.73 -5.65 -86.38
C GLU A 49 -52.31 -5.97 -85.90
N SER A 50 -51.26 -5.60 -86.65
CA SER A 50 -49.87 -5.79 -86.21
C SER A 50 -49.52 -4.96 -84.97
N ASP A 51 -50.01 -3.73 -84.87
CA ASP A 51 -49.80 -2.87 -83.69
C ASP A 51 -50.52 -3.46 -82.46
N TRP A 52 -51.74 -3.98 -82.61
CA TRP A 52 -52.45 -4.66 -81.53
C TRP A 52 -51.76 -5.95 -81.10
N ARG A 53 -51.23 -6.73 -82.05
CA ARG A 53 -50.42 -7.92 -81.73
C ARG A 53 -49.15 -7.53 -80.98
N LEU A 54 -48.42 -6.52 -81.44
CA LEU A 54 -47.22 -6.02 -80.76
C LEU A 54 -47.54 -5.52 -79.34
N GLN A 55 -48.63 -4.76 -79.15
CA GLN A 55 -49.07 -4.31 -77.82
C GLN A 55 -49.46 -5.48 -76.92
N SER A 56 -50.12 -6.50 -77.47
CA SER A 56 -50.45 -7.73 -76.75
C SER A 56 -49.19 -8.48 -76.31
N ASP A 57 -48.20 -8.60 -77.20
CA ASP A 57 -46.94 -9.29 -76.92
C ASP A 57 -46.08 -8.52 -75.89
N LEU A 58 -46.02 -7.18 -76.00
CA LEU A 58 -45.35 -6.33 -75.01
C LEU A 58 -46.03 -6.43 -73.64
N ALA A 59 -47.37 -6.39 -73.59
CA ALA A 59 -48.11 -6.56 -72.34
C ALA A 59 -47.88 -7.95 -71.74
N ALA A 60 -47.76 -9.00 -72.56
CA ALA A 60 -47.43 -10.35 -72.10
C ALA A 60 -46.01 -10.41 -71.49
N ALA A 61 -45.03 -9.78 -72.15
CA ALA A 61 -43.66 -9.68 -71.63
C ALA A 61 -43.57 -8.84 -70.34
N ASP A 62 -44.31 -7.73 -70.27
CA ASP A 62 -44.39 -6.88 -69.06
C ASP A 62 -45.02 -7.67 -67.89
N MET A 63 -46.06 -8.47 -68.15
CA MET A 63 -46.63 -9.36 -67.14
C MET A 63 -45.60 -10.38 -66.62
N GLU A 64 -44.80 -10.98 -67.51
CA GLU A 64 -43.74 -11.92 -67.12
C GLU A 64 -42.64 -11.21 -66.29
N GLN A 65 -42.23 -10.00 -66.69
CA GLN A 65 -41.28 -9.20 -65.92
C GLN A 65 -41.80 -8.85 -64.53
N ILE A 66 -43.07 -8.42 -64.42
CA ILE A 66 -43.71 -8.13 -63.13
C ILE A 66 -43.74 -9.39 -62.26
N GLN A 67 -43.99 -10.56 -62.84
CA GLN A 67 -43.94 -11.82 -62.10
C GLN A 67 -42.55 -12.06 -61.50
N PHE A 68 -41.47 -11.89 -62.27
CA PHE A 68 -40.11 -12.00 -61.72
C PHE A 68 -39.81 -10.97 -60.63
N GLN A 69 -40.35 -9.74 -60.75
CA GLN A 69 -40.21 -8.73 -59.70
C GLN A 69 -40.98 -9.10 -58.43
N LEU A 70 -42.17 -9.68 -58.56
CA LEU A 70 -42.95 -10.20 -57.43
C LEU A 70 -42.19 -11.32 -56.72
N ASP A 71 -41.63 -12.26 -57.47
CA ASP A 71 -40.84 -13.37 -56.94
C ASP A 71 -39.57 -12.86 -56.22
N ALA A 72 -38.85 -11.88 -56.80
CA ALA A 72 -37.68 -11.25 -56.17
C ALA A 72 -38.03 -10.48 -54.88
N ASN A 73 -39.16 -9.78 -54.87
CA ASN A 73 -39.67 -9.10 -53.67
C ASN A 73 -40.06 -10.11 -52.58
N GLN A 74 -40.61 -11.26 -52.95
CA GLN A 74 -40.92 -12.33 -52.01
C GLN A 74 -39.66 -12.90 -51.37
N VAL A 75 -38.58 -13.11 -52.14
CA VAL A 75 -37.26 -13.47 -51.59
C VAL A 75 -36.72 -12.38 -50.66
N SER A 76 -36.85 -11.11 -51.02
CA SER A 76 -36.41 -9.98 -50.19
C SER A 76 -37.18 -9.89 -48.86
N GLN A 77 -38.48 -10.20 -48.88
CA GLN A 77 -39.29 -10.31 -47.67
C GLN A 77 -38.81 -11.47 -46.78
N ASP A 78 -38.48 -12.62 -47.36
CA ASP A 78 -37.99 -13.78 -46.63
C ASP A 78 -36.58 -13.55 -46.04
N ILE A 79 -35.71 -12.82 -46.73
CA ILE A 79 -34.42 -12.34 -46.20
C ILE A 79 -34.67 -11.45 -44.98
N SER A 80 -35.52 -10.43 -45.11
CA SER A 80 -35.84 -9.50 -44.02
C SER A 80 -36.43 -10.22 -42.79
N ARG A 81 -37.27 -11.25 -43.01
CA ARG A 81 -37.81 -12.11 -41.95
C ARG A 81 -36.71 -12.91 -41.24
N ARG A 82 -35.75 -13.44 -41.99
CA ARG A 82 -34.58 -14.16 -41.43
C ARG A 82 -33.65 -13.23 -40.67
N ASP A 83 -33.40 -12.03 -41.17
CA ASP A 83 -32.60 -11.02 -40.47
C ASP A 83 -33.26 -10.61 -39.15
N LEU A 84 -34.58 -10.42 -39.14
CA LEU A 84 -35.31 -10.19 -37.88
C LEU A 84 -35.17 -11.37 -36.91
N ALA A 85 -35.21 -12.62 -37.39
CA ALA A 85 -35.00 -13.79 -36.55
C ALA A 85 -33.56 -13.83 -35.98
N ASN A 86 -32.56 -13.55 -36.81
CA ASN A 86 -31.16 -13.45 -36.39
C ASN A 86 -30.95 -12.36 -35.33
N HIS A 87 -31.54 -11.18 -35.52
CA HIS A 87 -31.49 -10.10 -34.53
C HIS A 87 -32.15 -10.49 -33.20
N LYS A 88 -33.30 -11.19 -33.24
CA LYS A 88 -33.94 -11.70 -32.01
C LYS A 88 -33.06 -12.69 -31.26
N VAL A 89 -32.36 -13.58 -31.98
CA VAL A 89 -31.41 -14.51 -31.37
C VAL A 89 -30.22 -13.76 -30.78
N ALA A 90 -29.67 -12.76 -31.49
CA ALA A 90 -28.56 -11.94 -30.98
C ALA A 90 -28.96 -11.17 -29.71
N ILE A 91 -30.18 -10.63 -29.64
CA ILE A 91 -30.72 -9.99 -28.44
C ILE A 91 -30.80 -11.00 -27.29
N ALA A 92 -31.34 -12.20 -27.54
CA ALA A 92 -31.45 -13.25 -26.53
C ALA A 92 -30.08 -13.72 -26.03
N GLN A 93 -29.08 -13.84 -26.91
CA GLN A 93 -27.70 -14.18 -26.55
C GLN A 93 -27.05 -13.08 -25.70
N SER A 94 -27.19 -11.81 -26.09
CA SER A 94 -26.68 -10.68 -25.30
C SER A 94 -27.31 -10.63 -23.91
N ALA A 95 -28.62 -10.84 -23.80
CA ALA A 95 -29.31 -10.91 -22.51
C ALA A 95 -28.82 -12.09 -21.65
N ALA A 96 -28.51 -13.24 -22.26
CA ALA A 96 -27.93 -14.38 -21.56
C ALA A 96 -26.51 -14.09 -21.05
N VAL A 97 -25.69 -13.35 -21.81
CA VAL A 97 -24.34 -12.92 -21.39
C VAL A 97 -24.43 -11.93 -20.24
N GLU A 98 -25.33 -10.94 -20.31
CA GLU A 98 -25.58 -9.99 -19.24
C GLU A 98 -26.00 -10.71 -17.94
N ALA A 99 -27.01 -11.58 -18.03
CA ALA A 99 -27.46 -12.39 -16.91
C ALA A 99 -26.33 -13.24 -16.31
N PHE A 100 -25.44 -13.79 -17.14
CA PHE A 100 -24.26 -14.50 -16.64
C PHE A 100 -23.28 -13.57 -15.92
N LEU A 101 -22.99 -12.38 -16.46
CA LEU A 101 -22.05 -11.43 -15.85
C LEU A 101 -22.55 -10.86 -14.52
N GLU A 102 -23.87 -10.72 -14.35
CA GLU A 102 -24.49 -10.29 -13.09
C GLU A 102 -24.54 -11.42 -12.04
N ASN A 103 -24.96 -12.62 -12.47
CA ASN A 103 -25.22 -13.74 -11.56
C ASN A 103 -23.99 -14.62 -11.28
N LYS A 104 -22.91 -14.48 -12.05
CA LYS A 104 -21.67 -15.21 -11.74
C LYS A 104 -21.20 -14.83 -10.34
N PHE A 105 -20.56 -15.78 -9.67
CA PHE A 105 -20.04 -15.57 -8.33
C PHE A 105 -19.00 -14.44 -8.25
N THR A 106 -18.09 -14.36 -9.21
CA THR A 106 -17.04 -13.31 -9.29
C THR A 106 -17.56 -12.02 -9.92
N ASN A 107 -18.68 -11.54 -9.40
CA ASN A 107 -19.29 -10.28 -9.81
C ASN A 107 -18.70 -9.08 -9.06
N THR A 108 -19.16 -7.88 -9.42
CA THR A 108 -18.71 -6.62 -8.82
C THR A 108 -18.95 -6.57 -7.30
N ALA A 109 -20.05 -7.14 -6.81
CA ALA A 109 -20.39 -7.13 -5.39
C ALA A 109 -19.36 -7.93 -4.56
N LEU A 110 -18.92 -9.09 -5.05
CA LEU A 110 -17.85 -9.87 -4.42
C LEU A 110 -16.56 -9.03 -4.31
N TYR A 111 -16.13 -8.39 -5.40
CA TYR A 111 -14.89 -7.59 -5.38
C TYR A 111 -15.00 -6.36 -4.48
N GLN A 112 -16.15 -5.68 -4.42
CA GLN A 112 -16.39 -4.57 -3.49
C GLN A 112 -16.32 -5.03 -2.03
N TRP A 113 -16.90 -6.18 -1.72
CA TRP A 113 -16.78 -6.80 -0.40
C TRP A 113 -15.33 -7.15 -0.07
N MET A 114 -14.60 -7.76 -1.01
CA MET A 114 -13.19 -8.09 -0.85
C MET A 114 -12.33 -6.84 -0.62
N ILE A 115 -12.51 -5.77 -1.41
CA ILE A 115 -11.80 -4.50 -1.23
C ILE A 115 -12.02 -3.95 0.19
N SER A 116 -13.27 -3.96 0.65
CA SER A 116 -13.61 -3.47 1.99
C SER A 116 -12.94 -4.30 3.09
N ARG A 117 -12.92 -5.63 2.94
CA ARG A 117 -12.29 -6.54 3.89
C ARG A 117 -10.77 -6.41 3.90
N VAL A 118 -10.14 -6.41 2.72
CA VAL A 118 -8.68 -6.32 2.56
C VAL A 118 -8.18 -4.94 3.01
N ALA A 119 -8.86 -3.85 2.66
CA ALA A 119 -8.46 -2.52 3.09
C ALA A 119 -8.47 -2.36 4.62
N ASN A 120 -9.44 -2.97 5.30
CA ASN A 120 -9.51 -2.95 6.76
C ASN A 120 -8.32 -3.70 7.38
N VAL A 121 -8.07 -4.94 6.93
CA VAL A 121 -6.93 -5.75 7.40
C VAL A 121 -5.61 -5.03 7.11
N TYR A 122 -5.47 -4.48 5.91
CA TYR A 122 -4.26 -3.77 5.48
C TYR A 122 -3.92 -2.59 6.41
N PHE A 123 -4.90 -1.75 6.75
CA PHE A 123 -4.67 -0.63 7.66
C PHE A 123 -4.31 -1.11 9.08
N GLN A 124 -5.00 -2.14 9.61
CA GLN A 124 -4.69 -2.67 10.94
C GLN A 124 -3.28 -3.28 11.00
N THR A 125 -2.90 -4.05 9.99
CA THR A 125 -1.55 -4.62 9.89
C THR A 125 -0.49 -3.53 9.77
N TYR A 126 -0.74 -2.47 8.98
CA TYR A 126 0.15 -1.32 8.90
C TYR A 126 0.33 -0.65 10.27
N SER A 127 -0.75 -0.42 11.03
CA SER A 127 -0.65 0.22 12.36
C SER A 127 0.22 -0.60 13.32
N ILE A 128 0.05 -1.93 13.33
CA ILE A 128 0.89 -2.82 14.16
C ILE A 128 2.35 -2.76 13.71
N ALA A 129 2.61 -2.81 12.41
CA ALA A 129 3.97 -2.74 11.87
C ALA A 129 4.65 -1.40 12.20
N TYR A 130 3.90 -0.29 12.13
CA TYR A 130 4.39 1.03 12.47
C TYR A 130 4.71 1.16 13.97
N GLU A 131 3.84 0.65 14.85
CA GLU A 131 4.10 0.62 16.30
C GLU A 131 5.34 -0.20 16.64
N LEU A 132 5.51 -1.36 15.99
CA LEU A 132 6.69 -2.20 16.17
C LEU A 132 7.97 -1.51 15.67
N ALA A 133 7.90 -0.80 14.55
CA ALA A 133 9.02 -0.02 14.04
C ALA A 133 9.42 1.10 15.02
N LEU A 134 8.44 1.77 15.64
CA LEU A 134 8.71 2.76 16.69
C LEU A 134 9.32 2.12 17.96
N ALA A 135 8.91 0.90 18.32
CA ALA A 135 9.53 0.17 19.42
C ALA A 135 11.00 -0.19 19.10
N ALA A 136 11.28 -0.63 17.87
CA ALA A 136 12.63 -0.89 17.40
C ALA A 136 13.50 0.37 17.38
N GLU A 137 12.96 1.51 16.96
CA GLU A 137 13.67 2.80 17.03
C GLU A 137 14.03 3.19 18.47
N ARG A 138 13.11 3.01 19.43
CA ARG A 138 13.40 3.28 20.85
C ARG A 138 14.48 2.36 21.40
N ALA A 139 14.46 1.08 21.04
CA ALA A 139 15.51 0.13 21.40
C ALA A 139 16.87 0.54 20.81
N TYR A 140 16.91 0.89 19.52
CA TYR A 140 18.10 1.42 18.86
C TYR A 140 18.66 2.66 19.57
N GLN A 141 17.80 3.63 19.90
CA GLN A 141 18.19 4.85 20.61
C GLN A 141 18.70 4.56 22.02
N PHE A 142 18.12 3.57 22.70
CA PHE A 142 18.52 3.12 24.02
C PHE A 142 19.90 2.45 24.00
N GLU A 143 20.11 1.50 23.09
CA GLU A 143 21.36 0.74 23.00
C GLU A 143 22.55 1.61 22.57
N LEU A 144 22.39 2.46 21.56
CA LEU A 144 23.52 3.24 21.02
C LEU A 144 23.70 4.61 21.68
N ASN A 145 22.89 4.98 22.67
CA ASN A 145 22.92 6.30 23.29
C ASN A 145 22.69 7.47 22.32
N VAL A 146 21.95 7.26 21.23
CA VAL A 146 21.67 8.28 20.21
C VAL A 146 20.20 8.70 20.20
N ASN A 147 19.92 9.94 19.79
CA ASN A 147 18.57 10.48 19.65
C ASN A 147 18.11 10.55 18.17
N THR A 148 18.77 9.80 17.28
CA THR A 148 18.46 9.76 15.85
C THR A 148 17.13 9.05 15.62
N SER A 149 16.27 9.64 14.78
CA SER A 149 15.01 9.05 14.35
C SER A 149 15.08 8.68 12.86
N PHE A 150 14.55 7.51 12.53
CA PHE A 150 14.45 6.94 11.17
C PHE A 150 12.99 6.81 10.76
N ILE A 151 12.11 6.50 11.72
CA ILE A 151 10.69 6.26 11.51
C ILE A 151 9.94 7.58 11.59
N ASN A 152 9.43 8.04 10.45
CA ASN A 152 8.72 9.31 10.34
C ASN A 152 7.20 9.12 10.21
N TYR A 153 6.45 10.18 10.49
CA TYR A 153 5.03 10.21 10.13
C TYR A 153 4.85 10.36 8.62
N GLY A 154 3.83 9.71 8.05
CA GLY A 154 3.41 9.94 6.66
C GLY A 154 3.66 8.81 5.67
N TYR A 155 4.09 7.61 6.12
CA TYR A 155 4.16 6.43 5.24
C TYR A 155 2.80 6.04 4.64
N TRP A 156 1.72 6.32 5.36
CA TRP A 156 0.36 6.03 4.90
C TRP A 156 -0.26 7.19 4.11
N ASN A 157 -0.53 6.97 2.82
CA ASN A 157 -1.23 7.91 1.96
C ASN A 157 -2.73 7.61 1.83
N ASN A 158 -3.58 8.43 2.45
CA ASN A 158 -5.04 8.27 2.40
C ASN A 158 -5.63 8.35 0.98
N LEU A 159 -5.06 9.17 0.08
CA LEU A 159 -5.55 9.32 -1.29
C LEU A 159 -5.33 8.06 -2.13
N GLN A 160 -4.29 7.29 -1.80
CA GLN A 160 -3.91 6.06 -2.50
C GLN A 160 -4.16 4.81 -1.65
N LYS A 161 -5.06 4.89 -0.65
CA LYS A 161 -5.41 3.76 0.24
C LYS A 161 -4.21 3.11 0.95
N GLY A 162 -3.16 3.89 1.20
CA GLY A 162 -1.95 3.45 1.87
C GLY A 162 -1.02 2.60 1.01
N LEU A 163 -1.32 2.41 -0.29
CA LEU A 163 -0.44 1.64 -1.18
C LEU A 163 1.01 2.16 -1.09
N THR A 164 1.97 1.24 -1.08
CA THR A 164 3.43 1.49 -0.91
C THR A 164 3.91 1.86 0.52
N ALA A 165 3.02 1.89 1.51
CA ALA A 165 3.41 2.21 2.89
C ALA A 165 4.39 1.18 3.49
N GLY A 166 4.31 -0.09 3.07
CA GLY A 166 5.19 -1.15 3.56
C GLY A 166 6.62 -1.00 3.06
N GLU A 167 6.78 -0.69 1.78
CA GLU A 167 8.07 -0.54 1.11
C GLU A 167 8.86 0.65 1.66
N THR A 168 8.16 1.77 1.93
CA THR A 168 8.77 2.96 2.52
C THR A 168 9.15 2.76 3.99
N LEU A 169 8.31 2.07 4.77
CA LEU A 169 8.64 1.69 6.14
C LEU A 169 9.83 0.71 6.19
N MET A 170 9.86 -0.26 5.28
CA MET A 170 10.96 -1.22 5.16
C MET A 170 12.29 -0.52 4.84
N LEU A 171 12.28 0.47 3.94
CA LEU A 171 13.47 1.26 3.65
C LEU A 171 14.00 1.99 4.89
N ALA A 172 13.12 2.58 5.70
CA ALA A 172 13.51 3.26 6.93
C ALA A 172 14.13 2.28 7.96
N LEU A 173 13.56 1.07 8.07
CA LEU A 173 14.13 0.01 8.92
C LEU A 173 15.52 -0.42 8.42
N ASN A 174 15.72 -0.60 7.12
CA ASN A 174 17.02 -0.95 6.56
C ASN A 174 18.08 0.15 6.80
N GLN A 175 17.68 1.43 6.76
CA GLN A 175 18.57 2.55 7.10
C GLN A 175 18.95 2.53 8.58
N MET A 176 18.00 2.23 9.46
CA MET A 176 18.25 2.07 10.89
C MET A 176 19.18 0.90 11.17
N GLU A 177 18.95 -0.27 10.56
CA GLU A 177 19.79 -1.46 10.69
C GLU A 177 21.22 -1.19 10.21
N LYS A 178 21.37 -0.56 9.04
CA LYS A 178 22.68 -0.15 8.55
C LYS A 178 23.41 0.74 9.56
N SER A 179 22.73 1.75 10.09
CA SER A 179 23.29 2.65 11.10
C SER A 179 23.67 1.90 12.37
N PHE A 180 22.90 0.88 12.77
CA PHE A 180 23.21 0.03 13.91
C PHE A 180 24.49 -0.76 13.68
N ILE A 181 24.63 -1.44 12.55
CA ILE A 181 25.82 -2.21 12.20
C ILE A 181 27.06 -1.32 12.15
N ASP A 182 26.94 -0.12 11.57
CA ASP A 182 28.08 0.80 11.40
C ASP A 182 28.56 1.39 12.75
N ASN A 183 27.66 1.59 13.72
CA ASN A 183 27.96 2.26 15.00
C ASN A 183 28.06 1.31 16.21
N ASN A 184 27.57 0.07 16.09
CA ASN A 184 27.64 -0.92 17.17
C ASN A 184 29.06 -1.51 17.25
N VAL A 185 29.90 -0.81 18.01
CA VAL A 185 31.29 -1.20 18.25
C VAL A 185 31.44 -1.82 19.64
N ARG A 186 32.47 -2.65 19.81
CA ARG A 186 32.79 -3.27 21.09
C ARG A 186 33.12 -2.18 22.13
N THR A 187 32.36 -2.16 23.22
CA THR A 187 32.62 -1.28 24.37
C THR A 187 33.58 -1.95 25.35
N LEU A 188 34.17 -1.14 26.24
CA LEU A 188 35.06 -1.63 27.29
C LEU A 188 34.22 -2.24 28.41
N GLU A 189 34.32 -3.55 28.62
CA GLU A 189 33.61 -4.28 29.66
C GLU A 189 34.42 -4.27 30.97
N ILE A 190 33.82 -3.81 32.06
CA ILE A 190 34.48 -3.60 33.35
C ILE A 190 33.66 -4.25 34.46
N ASN A 191 34.33 -4.99 35.34
CA ASN A 191 33.76 -5.52 36.58
C ASN A 191 34.28 -4.71 37.77
N ARG A 192 33.39 -4.16 38.58
CA ARG A 192 33.72 -3.42 39.79
C ARG A 192 32.95 -3.99 40.98
N ASN A 193 33.69 -4.29 42.04
CA ASN A 193 33.11 -4.65 43.33
C ASN A 193 33.06 -3.41 44.21
N ILE A 194 31.90 -3.09 44.76
CA ILE A 194 31.64 -1.91 45.57
C ILE A 194 31.15 -2.38 46.94
N SER A 195 31.97 -2.13 47.97
CA SER A 195 31.64 -2.40 49.37
C SER A 195 30.85 -1.22 49.93
N LEU A 196 29.68 -1.49 50.50
CA LEU A 196 28.87 -0.48 51.17
C LEU A 196 29.60 0.08 52.40
N MET A 197 30.26 -0.78 53.16
CA MET A 197 31.03 -0.37 54.34
C MET A 197 32.16 0.61 53.97
N GLN A 198 32.80 0.44 52.82
CA GLN A 198 33.83 1.38 52.36
C GLN A 198 33.26 2.66 51.75
N LEU A 199 32.16 2.54 51.01
CA LEU A 199 31.56 3.66 50.29
C LEU A 199 30.78 4.60 51.21
N ASN A 200 29.91 4.06 52.06
CA ASN A 200 29.09 4.81 52.99
C ASN A 200 28.75 3.96 54.24
N PRO A 201 29.63 3.97 55.26
CA PRO A 201 29.40 3.23 56.51
C PRO A 201 28.08 3.60 57.21
N ARG A 202 27.64 4.86 57.07
CA ARG A 202 26.39 5.32 57.67
C ARG A 202 25.17 4.64 57.05
N ALA A 203 25.17 4.47 55.73
CA ALA A 203 24.10 3.75 55.04
C ALA A 203 24.01 2.28 55.48
N LEU A 204 25.15 1.63 55.76
CA LEU A 204 25.15 0.28 56.34
C LEU A 204 24.51 0.26 57.74
N MET A 205 24.85 1.23 58.59
CA MET A 205 24.24 1.35 59.92
C MET A 205 22.74 1.63 59.83
N ASP A 206 22.30 2.44 58.87
CA ASP A 206 20.88 2.69 58.64
C ASP A 206 20.15 1.41 58.21
N LEU A 207 20.77 0.58 57.36
CA LEU A 207 20.24 -0.73 56.97
C LEU A 207 20.08 -1.67 58.17
N ILE A 208 21.08 -1.74 59.06
CA ILE A 208 21.04 -2.61 60.24
C ILE A 208 19.93 -2.16 61.22
N ASN A 209 19.83 -0.84 61.47
CA ASN A 209 18.89 -0.31 62.47
C ASN A 209 17.44 -0.21 61.97
N THR A 210 17.24 0.15 60.70
CA THR A 210 15.91 0.46 60.15
C THR A 210 15.42 -0.57 59.13
N GLY A 211 16.34 -1.35 58.56
CA GLY A 211 16.08 -2.25 57.44
C GLY A 211 16.03 -1.56 56.08
N GLU A 212 16.31 -0.26 55.98
CA GLU A 212 16.42 0.42 54.69
C GLU A 212 17.68 1.27 54.62
N CYS A 213 18.28 1.36 53.43
CA CYS A 213 19.35 2.32 53.18
C CYS A 213 19.31 2.87 51.76
N ILE A 214 19.91 4.05 51.60
CA ILE A 214 20.12 4.69 50.31
C ILE A 214 21.62 4.72 50.03
N VAL A 215 21.99 4.31 48.82
CA VAL A 215 23.36 4.22 48.33
C VAL A 215 23.48 5.01 47.05
N GLU A 216 24.51 5.84 46.97
CA GLU A 216 24.84 6.58 45.76
C GLU A 216 26.16 6.06 45.21
N PHE A 217 26.19 5.77 43.91
CA PHE A 217 27.41 5.50 43.17
C PHE A 217 27.80 6.80 42.45
N PRO A 218 28.64 7.65 43.06
CA PRO A 218 29.00 8.94 42.49
C PRO A 218 29.93 8.78 41.28
N GLU A 219 30.02 9.82 40.45
CA GLU A 219 30.94 9.84 39.29
C GLU A 219 32.40 9.68 39.72
N SER A 220 32.78 10.26 40.86
CA SER A 220 34.14 10.16 41.43
C SER A 220 34.57 8.72 41.68
N LEU A 221 33.63 7.83 42.01
CA LEU A 221 33.90 6.40 42.19
C LEU A 221 34.49 5.81 40.91
N PHE A 222 33.89 6.11 39.77
CA PHE A 222 34.29 5.54 38.48
C PHE A 222 35.49 6.25 37.86
N ASP A 223 35.59 7.57 38.02
CA ASP A 223 36.72 8.36 37.53
C ASP A 223 38.02 8.04 38.25
N HIS A 224 37.97 7.62 39.52
CA HIS A 224 39.15 7.18 40.27
C HIS A 224 39.81 5.94 39.66
N ASP A 225 39.02 5.00 39.12
CA ASP A 225 39.56 3.79 38.51
C ASP A 225 40.00 4.04 37.06
N TYR A 226 39.16 4.74 36.29
CA TYR A 226 39.38 4.99 34.87
C TYR A 226 38.99 6.42 34.50
N PRO A 227 39.91 7.37 34.67
CA PRO A 227 39.66 8.75 34.27
C PRO A 227 39.54 8.82 32.74
N GLY A 228 38.50 9.52 32.26
CA GLY A 228 38.23 9.72 30.84
C GLY A 228 37.36 8.64 30.17
N HIS A 229 36.87 7.66 30.92
CA HIS A 229 35.78 6.81 30.44
C HIS A 229 34.46 7.57 30.49
N TYR A 230 33.61 7.40 29.47
CA TYR A 230 32.27 7.97 29.43
C TYR A 230 31.26 6.91 28.96
N ALA A 231 29.98 7.28 28.83
CA ALA A 231 28.89 6.38 28.44
C ALA A 231 28.82 5.10 29.29
N ARG A 232 29.02 5.27 30.61
CA ARG A 232 29.03 4.16 31.57
C ARG A 232 27.63 3.57 31.73
N LYS A 233 27.40 2.41 31.12
CA LYS A 233 26.12 1.69 31.16
C LYS A 233 26.23 0.38 31.89
N ILE A 234 25.32 0.12 32.81
CA ILE A 234 25.23 -1.14 33.53
C ILE A 234 24.89 -2.25 32.55
N LYS A 235 25.58 -3.39 32.66
CA LYS A 235 25.22 -4.64 31.98
C LYS A 235 24.49 -5.58 32.93
N THR A 236 24.94 -5.64 34.18
CA THR A 236 24.26 -6.35 35.26
C THR A 236 24.81 -5.89 36.61
N ILE A 237 24.01 -6.05 37.66
CA ILE A 237 24.43 -5.86 39.04
C ILE A 237 24.01 -7.10 39.82
N SER A 238 24.96 -7.69 40.54
CA SER A 238 24.69 -8.74 41.53
C SER A 238 25.06 -8.24 42.92
N MET A 239 24.40 -8.77 43.95
CA MET A 239 24.61 -8.36 45.33
C MET A 239 24.92 -9.58 46.20
N SER A 240 25.86 -9.37 47.13
CA SER A 240 26.21 -10.31 48.17
C SER A 240 26.09 -9.65 49.53
N ILE A 241 25.38 -10.28 50.47
CA ILE A 241 25.19 -9.82 51.84
C ILE A 241 25.83 -10.87 52.76
N PRO A 242 27.10 -10.71 53.18
CA PRO A 242 27.73 -11.63 54.10
C PRO A 242 27.16 -11.42 55.51
N ALA A 243 26.27 -12.33 55.90
CA ALA A 243 25.61 -12.38 57.20
C ALA A 243 25.48 -13.84 57.68
N VAL A 244 25.22 -14.03 58.97
CA VAL A 244 24.94 -15.36 59.53
C VAL A 244 23.50 -15.74 59.18
N VAL A 245 23.35 -16.58 58.15
CA VAL A 245 22.06 -17.09 57.68
C VAL A 245 21.92 -18.57 58.02
N GLY A 246 20.77 -18.97 58.57
CA GLY A 246 20.49 -20.36 58.92
C GLY A 246 20.35 -21.27 57.69
N PRO A 247 20.48 -22.61 57.85
CA PRO A 247 20.20 -23.55 56.77
C PRO A 247 18.78 -23.39 56.22
N TYR A 248 18.63 -23.39 54.89
CA TYR A 248 17.34 -23.23 54.19
C TYR A 248 16.60 -21.92 54.46
N GLN A 249 17.31 -20.89 54.91
CA GLN A 249 16.76 -19.57 55.12
C GLN A 249 17.16 -18.63 53.98
N ASN A 250 16.19 -17.91 53.44
CA ASN A 250 16.42 -16.91 52.40
C ASN A 250 16.51 -15.51 53.01
N ILE A 251 17.29 -14.65 52.37
CA ILE A 251 17.25 -13.21 52.59
C ILE A 251 16.09 -12.65 51.78
N LYS A 252 15.33 -11.69 52.31
CA LYS A 252 14.22 -11.03 51.63
C LYS A 252 14.56 -9.56 51.52
N ALA A 253 15.21 -9.19 50.42
CA ALA A 253 15.58 -7.81 50.15
C ALA A 253 15.12 -7.38 48.76
N THR A 254 14.83 -6.09 48.62
CA THR A 254 14.48 -5.47 47.34
C THR A 254 15.49 -4.37 47.05
N LEU A 255 16.14 -4.48 45.89
CA LEU A 255 17.04 -3.44 45.37
C LEU A 255 16.30 -2.64 44.31
N THR A 256 16.24 -1.32 44.46
CA THR A 256 15.55 -0.41 43.56
C THR A 256 16.50 0.67 43.06
N GLN A 257 16.56 0.89 41.74
CA GLN A 257 17.28 2.03 41.16
C GLN A 257 16.36 3.26 41.16
N THR A 258 16.68 4.28 41.96
CA THR A 258 15.86 5.50 42.07
C THR A 258 16.30 6.56 41.07
N SER A 259 17.60 6.64 40.78
CA SER A 259 18.15 7.54 39.77
C SER A 259 19.29 6.91 38.99
N SER A 260 19.48 7.31 37.74
CA SER A 260 20.65 6.94 36.94
C SER A 260 21.00 7.99 35.91
N GLN A 261 22.29 8.14 35.62
CA GLN A 261 22.84 9.12 34.69
C GLN A 261 23.85 8.48 33.74
N VAL A 262 23.75 8.81 32.45
CA VAL A 262 24.69 8.38 31.39
C VAL A 262 25.18 9.60 30.64
N ILE A 263 26.49 9.83 30.64
CA ILE A 263 27.13 10.82 29.79
C ILE A 263 27.24 10.25 28.36
N ILE A 264 26.52 10.83 27.40
CA ILE A 264 26.46 10.35 26.01
C ILE A 264 27.73 10.70 25.24
N LYS A 265 28.30 11.88 25.50
CA LYS A 265 29.48 12.41 24.78
C LYS A 265 30.57 12.80 25.77
N PRO A 266 31.86 12.71 25.40
CA PRO A 266 32.98 13.06 26.27
C PRO A 266 33.08 14.59 26.44
N VAL A 267 32.15 15.18 27.21
CA VAL A 267 32.03 16.62 27.47
C VAL A 267 32.36 16.87 28.93
N LEU A 268 33.36 17.73 29.18
CA LEU A 268 33.88 17.99 30.54
C LEU A 268 32.81 18.56 31.48
N ASN A 269 31.93 19.42 30.99
CA ASN A 269 30.84 19.99 31.78
C ASN A 269 29.89 18.91 32.35
N ALA A 270 29.69 17.81 31.63
CA ALA A 270 28.83 16.72 32.12
C ALA A 270 29.47 15.98 33.30
N VAL A 271 30.77 15.74 33.25
CA VAL A 271 31.53 15.13 34.35
C VAL A 271 31.53 16.08 35.56
N ASN A 272 31.89 17.35 35.34
CA ASN A 272 31.92 18.35 36.42
C ASN A 272 30.56 18.53 37.10
N TYR A 273 29.46 18.45 36.35
CA TYR A 273 28.10 18.48 36.89
C TYR A 273 27.80 17.28 37.80
N LEU A 274 28.19 16.07 37.38
CA LEU A 274 27.99 14.85 38.19
C LEU A 274 28.91 14.77 39.41
N LEU A 275 30.07 15.44 39.37
CA LEU A 275 30.95 15.63 40.52
C LEU A 275 30.45 16.72 41.49
N GLY A 276 29.42 17.49 41.11
CA GLY A 276 28.86 18.56 41.94
C GLY A 276 29.71 19.84 41.95
N GLY A 277 30.50 20.10 40.90
CA GLY A 277 31.32 21.30 40.79
C GLY A 277 30.49 22.59 40.74
N ASP A 278 30.91 23.60 41.51
CA ASP A 278 30.18 24.87 41.68
C ASP A 278 29.97 25.65 40.35
N ASP A 279 30.89 25.49 39.40
CA ASP A 279 30.85 26.14 38.08
C ASP A 279 30.11 25.31 37.01
N ALA A 280 29.52 24.16 37.37
CA ALA A 280 28.90 23.26 36.41
C ALA A 280 27.46 23.65 36.06
N SER A 281 27.17 23.70 34.75
CA SER A 281 25.81 23.92 34.24
C SER A 281 25.13 22.60 33.88
N MET A 282 23.80 22.54 33.99
CA MET A 282 23.04 21.35 33.61
C MET A 282 23.32 20.97 32.14
N PRO A 283 23.86 19.76 31.86
CA PRO A 283 24.16 19.34 30.50
C PRO A 283 22.90 19.21 29.63
N GLY A 284 23.05 19.46 28.32
CA GLY A 284 21.96 19.28 27.37
C GLY A 284 21.55 17.81 27.19
N ALA A 285 20.34 17.56 26.69
CA ALA A 285 19.80 16.21 26.48
C ALA A 285 20.59 15.34 25.47
N ASN A 286 21.47 15.96 24.68
CA ASN A 286 22.37 15.26 23.75
C ASN A 286 23.74 14.92 24.37
N ASP A 287 24.04 15.44 25.55
CA ASP A 287 25.33 15.26 26.24
C ASP A 287 25.16 14.35 27.46
N MET A 288 24.00 14.39 28.12
CA MET A 288 23.68 13.53 29.26
C MET A 288 22.23 13.04 29.20
N ARG A 289 22.03 11.77 29.51
CA ARG A 289 20.71 11.17 29.78
C ARG A 289 20.55 10.93 31.26
N SER A 290 19.36 11.23 31.76
CA SER A 290 18.98 10.95 33.14
C SER A 290 17.69 10.15 33.15
N ASN A 291 17.62 9.12 33.99
CA ASN A 291 16.37 8.48 34.40
C ASN A 291 15.50 7.96 33.23
N TRP A 292 16.11 7.36 32.21
CA TRP A 292 15.37 6.78 31.08
C TRP A 292 14.54 5.54 31.47
N LEU A 293 15.06 4.72 32.39
CA LEU A 293 14.35 3.62 33.02
C LEU A 293 14.38 3.87 34.52
N VAL A 294 13.27 4.33 35.08
CA VAL A 294 13.14 4.64 36.51
C VAL A 294 12.46 3.52 37.27
N SER A 295 12.83 3.39 38.54
CA SER A 295 12.12 2.55 39.51
C SER A 295 12.08 1.07 39.15
N GLN A 296 13.08 0.59 38.39
CA GLN A 296 13.31 -0.84 38.24
C GLN A 296 13.67 -1.44 39.61
N GLN A 297 13.23 -2.67 39.84
CA GLN A 297 13.44 -3.36 41.11
C GLN A 297 13.79 -4.82 40.86
N VAL A 298 14.64 -5.37 41.71
CA VAL A 298 14.91 -6.80 41.79
C VAL A 298 14.74 -7.29 43.22
N ALA A 299 14.25 -8.52 43.35
CA ALA A 299 14.16 -9.22 44.62
C ALA A 299 15.39 -10.09 44.81
N ILE A 300 15.95 -10.07 46.01
CA ILE A 300 17.15 -10.79 46.39
C ILE A 300 16.73 -11.86 47.38
N SER A 301 17.15 -13.10 47.11
CA SER A 301 16.66 -14.30 47.80
C SER A 301 17.78 -15.13 48.41
N THR A 302 18.89 -15.30 47.68
CA THR A 302 20.02 -16.13 48.10
C THR A 302 21.07 -15.33 48.87
N GLY A 303 21.21 -14.04 48.55
CA GLY A 303 22.15 -13.15 49.22
C GLY A 303 23.63 -13.39 48.88
N ILE A 304 23.95 -14.26 47.91
CA ILE A 304 25.32 -14.52 47.46
C ILE A 304 25.35 -14.44 45.93
N ASN A 305 26.02 -13.41 45.40
CA ASN A 305 26.11 -13.11 43.97
C ASN A 305 24.72 -13.12 43.28
N ASP A 306 23.71 -12.61 43.98
CA ASP A 306 22.32 -12.67 43.55
C ASP A 306 22.02 -11.47 42.64
N ALA A 307 21.63 -11.73 41.40
CA ALA A 307 21.21 -10.70 40.43
C ALA A 307 19.69 -10.48 40.41
N GLY A 308 18.94 -11.17 41.29
CA GLY A 308 17.48 -11.15 41.34
C GLY A 308 16.79 -11.81 40.15
N MET A 309 17.50 -12.74 39.51
CA MET A 309 17.04 -13.59 38.42
C MET A 309 17.31 -15.05 38.80
N PHE A 310 16.45 -15.97 38.38
CA PHE A 310 16.70 -17.40 38.61
C PHE A 310 17.93 -17.91 37.86
N GLU A 311 18.12 -17.43 36.63
CA GLU A 311 19.30 -17.71 35.81
C GLU A 311 19.75 -16.40 35.14
N LEU A 312 21.03 -16.08 35.29
CA LEU A 312 21.63 -14.92 34.63
C LEU A 312 22.17 -15.35 33.26
N SER A 313 21.35 -15.20 32.22
CA SER A 313 21.72 -15.49 30.83
C SER A 313 21.89 -14.20 30.03
N PHE A 314 23.05 -14.03 29.39
CA PHE A 314 23.30 -12.90 28.48
C PHE A 314 22.69 -13.09 27.08
N ASN A 315 22.06 -14.24 26.83
CA ASN A 315 21.41 -14.57 25.56
C ASN A 315 19.87 -14.50 25.65
N ASP A 316 19.32 -13.77 26.63
CA ASP A 316 17.88 -13.51 26.71
C ASP A 316 17.48 -12.45 25.65
N GLU A 317 16.26 -12.56 25.13
CA GLU A 317 15.66 -11.57 24.22
C GLU A 317 15.28 -10.28 24.95
N ARG A 318 15.11 -10.34 26.28
CA ARG A 318 14.81 -9.20 27.13
C ARG A 318 16.07 -8.64 27.76
N TYR A 319 16.08 -7.33 27.98
CA TYR A 319 17.10 -6.68 28.79
C TYR A 319 17.15 -7.27 30.20
N LEU A 320 18.36 -7.47 30.70
CA LEU A 320 18.60 -7.81 32.10
C LEU A 320 18.14 -6.66 33.00
N PRO A 321 17.83 -6.93 34.28
CA PRO A 321 17.53 -5.87 35.23
C PRO A 321 18.64 -4.82 35.26
N PHE A 322 18.24 -3.55 35.16
CA PHE A 322 19.12 -2.37 35.12
C PHE A 322 20.07 -2.31 33.91
N GLU A 323 19.94 -3.20 32.93
CA GLU A 323 20.76 -3.14 31.74
C GLU A 323 20.52 -1.85 30.96
N GLY A 324 21.62 -1.22 30.52
CA GLY A 324 21.60 0.01 29.75
C GLY A 324 21.37 1.28 30.59
N THR A 325 21.07 1.17 31.89
CA THR A 325 20.99 2.33 32.79
C THR A 325 22.37 2.83 33.19
N GLY A 326 22.44 4.04 33.73
CA GLY A 326 23.69 4.67 34.14
C GLY A 326 24.39 3.99 35.30
N ALA A 327 25.72 3.84 35.21
CA ALA A 327 26.52 3.35 36.33
C ALA A 327 26.52 4.36 37.48
N VAL A 328 26.60 5.66 37.17
CA VAL A 328 26.30 6.73 38.12
C VAL A 328 24.82 6.67 38.42
N SER A 329 24.49 6.36 39.68
CA SER A 329 23.13 6.01 40.05
C SER A 329 22.90 6.04 41.55
N THR A 330 21.63 6.17 41.93
CA THR A 330 21.16 6.07 43.31
C THR A 330 20.31 4.83 43.47
N TRP A 331 20.55 4.10 44.57
CA TRP A 331 19.93 2.83 44.90
C TRP A 331 19.26 2.90 46.25
N ARG A 332 18.09 2.29 46.35
CA ARG A 332 17.42 1.99 47.62
C ARG A 332 17.46 0.49 47.84
N LEU A 333 18.03 0.07 48.96
CA LEU A 333 17.97 -1.31 49.43
C LEU A 333 16.98 -1.36 50.59
N SER A 334 15.94 -2.17 50.45
CA SER A 334 14.94 -2.41 51.50
C SER A 334 14.98 -3.87 51.91
N MET A 335 15.21 -4.11 53.20
CA MET A 335 15.31 -5.40 53.84
C MET A 335 14.67 -5.31 55.24
N SER A 336 13.36 -5.46 55.30
CA SER A 336 12.62 -5.26 56.54
C SER A 336 13.02 -6.26 57.63
N PRO A 337 13.32 -5.83 58.88
CA PRO A 337 13.64 -6.72 60.00
C PRO A 337 12.43 -7.52 60.47
N MET A 338 11.21 -7.07 60.15
CA MET A 338 9.98 -7.79 60.51
C MET A 338 9.78 -9.06 59.69
N THR A 339 10.26 -9.08 58.44
CA THR A 339 10.07 -10.20 57.51
C THR A 339 11.32 -11.07 57.37
N ASN A 340 12.50 -10.54 57.72
CA ASN A 340 13.76 -11.26 57.72
C ASN A 340 14.08 -11.79 59.12
N HIS A 341 14.17 -13.10 59.27
CA HIS A 341 14.53 -13.74 60.53
C HIS A 341 16.05 -13.98 60.66
N ILE A 342 16.87 -13.13 60.03
CA ILE A 342 18.33 -13.18 60.15
C ILE A 342 18.78 -12.24 61.26
N ASP A 343 19.97 -12.49 61.81
CA ASP A 343 20.59 -11.54 62.71
C ASP A 343 21.16 -10.36 61.91
N PHE A 344 20.54 -9.18 62.02
CA PHE A 344 20.98 -7.98 61.30
C PHE A 344 22.32 -7.46 61.82
N ASP A 345 22.64 -7.68 63.09
CA ASP A 345 23.94 -7.29 63.67
C ASP A 345 25.09 -8.15 63.12
N SER A 346 24.76 -9.30 62.52
CA SER A 346 25.73 -10.17 61.85
C SER A 346 26.09 -9.72 60.42
N ILE A 347 25.41 -8.70 59.88
CA ILE A 347 25.68 -8.18 58.54
C ILE A 347 27.00 -7.41 58.58
N SER A 348 28.04 -7.99 57.98
CA SER A 348 29.37 -7.38 57.95
C SER A 348 29.52 -6.30 56.87
N ASP A 349 28.85 -6.49 55.72
CA ASP A 349 28.90 -5.57 54.58
C ASP A 349 27.74 -5.87 53.61
N VAL A 350 27.54 -5.00 52.63
CA VAL A 350 26.78 -5.27 51.42
C VAL A 350 27.68 -5.01 50.23
N ILE A 351 27.94 -6.06 49.44
CA ILE A 351 28.87 -6.00 48.31
C ILE A 351 28.05 -6.00 47.02
N PHE A 352 28.17 -4.92 46.26
CA PHE A 352 27.62 -4.82 44.91
C PHE A 352 28.70 -5.21 43.90
N GLN A 353 28.40 -6.18 43.05
CA GLN A 353 29.23 -6.56 41.91
C GLN A 353 28.61 -5.94 40.66
N LEU A 354 29.10 -4.77 40.30
CA LEU A 354 28.63 -4.02 39.15
C LEU A 354 29.44 -4.42 37.92
N ARG A 355 28.76 -4.95 36.91
CA ARG A 355 29.34 -5.12 35.57
C ARG A 355 28.79 -4.02 34.68
N TYR A 356 29.67 -3.21 34.12
CA TYR A 356 29.27 -2.10 33.27
C TYR A 356 30.17 -2.01 32.04
N THR A 357 29.71 -1.23 31.06
CA THR A 357 30.43 -0.94 29.83
C THR A 357 30.74 0.54 29.74
N ALA A 358 31.85 0.90 29.12
CA ALA A 358 32.24 2.28 28.91
C ALA A 358 32.91 2.50 27.55
N LEU A 359 33.04 3.76 27.15
CA LEU A 359 33.79 4.21 25.98
C LEU A 359 34.97 5.10 26.43
N ASP A 360 36.07 5.08 25.68
CA ASP A 360 37.23 5.95 25.95
C ASP A 360 37.05 7.30 25.25
N GLY A 361 37.04 8.39 26.03
CA GLY A 361 36.97 9.76 25.51
C GLY A 361 38.30 10.27 24.94
N GLY A 362 39.37 9.48 25.04
CA GLY A 362 40.70 9.78 24.53
C GLY A 362 41.58 10.54 25.52
N ALA A 363 42.87 10.66 25.18
CA ALA A 363 43.90 11.15 26.10
C ALA A 363 43.65 12.57 26.61
N LYS A 364 43.12 13.47 25.76
CA LYS A 364 42.81 14.85 26.15
C LYS A 364 41.65 14.90 27.16
N PHE A 365 40.58 14.18 26.89
CA PHE A 365 39.44 14.13 27.81
C PHE A 365 39.85 13.55 29.17
N ARG A 366 40.67 12.50 29.15
CA ARG A 366 41.27 11.93 30.37
C ARG A 366 42.07 12.95 31.17
N SER A 367 42.96 13.73 30.55
CA SER A 367 43.73 14.75 31.27
C SER A 367 42.85 15.85 31.85
N ASP A 368 41.81 16.24 31.11
CA ASP A 368 40.89 17.29 31.55
C ASP A 368 40.06 16.83 32.76
N VAL A 369 39.60 15.56 32.77
CA VAL A 369 38.87 14.96 33.90
C VAL A 369 39.77 14.83 35.14
N ILE A 370 41.03 14.43 35.00
CA ILE A 370 41.99 14.37 36.12
C ILE A 370 42.23 15.75 36.75
N GLY A 371 42.09 16.82 35.96
CA GLY A 371 42.22 18.19 36.44
C GLY A 371 41.01 18.74 37.20
N LEU A 372 39.88 18.01 37.22
CA LEU A 372 38.71 18.42 37.98
C LEU A 372 38.89 18.12 39.48
N PRO A 373 38.35 18.98 40.38
CA PRO A 373 38.32 18.68 41.80
C PRO A 373 37.44 17.44 42.06
N ALA A 374 37.98 16.50 42.84
CA ALA A 374 37.33 15.23 43.18
C ALA A 374 36.27 15.35 44.27
#